data_AF-A0A1B8ZN14-F1
#
_entry.id   AF-A0A1B8ZN14-F1
#
_cell.length_a   1.000
_cell.length_b   1.000
_cell.length_c   1.000
_cell.angle_alpha   90.00
_cell.angle_beta   90.00
_cell.angle_gamma   90.00
#
_symmetry.space_group_name_H-M   'P 1'
#
loop_
_entity.id
_entity.type
_entity.pdbx_description
1 polymer ?
#
loop_
_entity_poly.entity_id
_entity_poly.type
_entity_poly.pdbx_seq_one_letter_code
_entity_poly.pdbx_strand_id
1 'polypeptide(L)'
;MDILDKEGVAPKAQNQAPAPQAQPPGTPQDSEELRAANSKKMEEKRAENEKKDNVEAGLKVVIDTATLECVLCTNPKGTMKVNYDTPTIQDKKTATIKERGPKSLVFLGNCKKSPNAAAPCTTVMNVRDWKDVGTYLSQEQPVLLQKSTIPCTYGGVDITITDSGQVHQPESIDAVGAPVPESKEKINGNFYNYNGTFEGSVKGQKIGKETDVYACEGKSSEEDIYKSPRKLKIEHSEFQKVCNIIKHEGLSSEKEEYLYIAHTNYNEAKRVGKTMFELLNSSYSSVDAKDKVEMKTSEKDTISLYSRAGAIDALLRDVDEVKNDPTDNATQWDGEDFLAWGIDTDLKPDSKTKYGHNKFDEYDYIKISKSLYDSFVGKVTGRRGSTLAYNSIHDDKCDKGNHTHKTVKEKNKAVYAIPNADFAKEDYWTTGNFYYKNATKQSFGLEATRVAGYTIFWKKVKI
;
A
#
# COMPACT_ATOMS: atom_id res chain seq x y z
N MET A 1 3.10 80.84 -36.63
CA MET A 1 1.81 81.48 -36.87
C MET A 1 0.80 80.80 -35.97
N ASP A 2 0.29 81.59 -35.03
CA ASP A 2 -0.93 81.44 -34.24
C ASP A 2 -1.05 80.20 -33.33
N ILE A 3 -0.81 80.36 -32.03
CA ILE A 3 -1.77 80.78 -30.97
C ILE A 3 -2.94 79.79 -30.87
N LEU A 4 -2.95 79.01 -29.78
CA LEU A 4 -4.09 78.83 -28.88
C LEU A 4 -3.62 78.10 -27.61
N ASP A 5 -3.45 78.88 -26.54
CA ASP A 5 -3.39 78.42 -25.15
C ASP A 5 -4.76 77.90 -24.68
N LYS A 6 -4.76 76.93 -23.75
CA LYS A 6 -5.47 77.07 -22.47
C LYS A 6 -5.14 75.96 -21.48
N GLU A 7 -4.93 76.43 -20.25
CA GLU A 7 -4.51 75.74 -19.04
C GLU A 7 -5.57 74.80 -18.44
N GLY A 8 -5.06 73.83 -17.67
CA GLY A 8 -5.58 73.47 -16.35
C GLY A 8 -6.36 72.16 -16.26
N VAL A 9 -5.85 71.17 -15.51
CA VAL A 9 -6.61 70.36 -14.53
C VAL A 9 -5.64 69.72 -13.53
N ALA A 10 -6.02 69.84 -12.25
CA ALA A 10 -5.42 69.34 -11.01
C ALA A 10 -5.18 67.81 -10.94
N PRO A 11 -4.26 67.34 -10.06
CA PRO A 11 -4.00 65.91 -9.88
C PRO A 11 -5.14 65.22 -9.12
N LYS A 12 -5.71 64.17 -9.72
CA LYS A 12 -6.74 63.32 -9.11
C LYS A 12 -6.14 62.33 -8.12
N ALA A 13 -6.81 62.24 -6.97
CA ALA A 13 -6.58 61.34 -5.87
C ALA A 13 -6.57 59.85 -6.30
N GLN A 14 -5.60 59.11 -5.77
CA GLN A 14 -5.56 57.65 -5.84
C GLN A 14 -6.54 57.07 -4.81
N ASN A 15 -7.56 56.36 -5.30
CA ASN A 15 -8.44 55.54 -4.49
C ASN A 15 -7.67 54.32 -3.96
N GLN A 16 -7.36 54.31 -2.67
CA GLN A 16 -6.97 53.11 -1.94
C GLN A 16 -8.22 52.26 -1.68
N ALA A 17 -8.20 51.00 -2.13
CA ALA A 17 -9.20 50.01 -1.76
C ALA A 17 -9.02 49.61 -0.27
N PRO A 18 -10.10 49.37 0.49
CA PRO A 18 -9.99 48.95 1.88
C PRO A 18 -9.37 47.55 2.00
N ALA A 19 -8.49 47.37 2.98
CA ALA A 19 -7.96 46.08 3.38
C ALA A 19 -9.11 45.09 3.75
N PRO A 20 -9.01 43.79 3.40
CA PRO A 20 -9.98 42.82 3.85
C PRO A 20 -9.90 42.67 5.37
N GLN A 21 -10.98 43.01 6.05
CA GLN A 21 -11.17 42.73 7.47
C GLN A 21 -11.24 41.21 7.67
N ALA A 22 -10.32 40.68 8.49
CA ALA A 22 -10.39 39.31 8.95
C ALA A 22 -11.66 39.10 9.80
N GLN A 23 -12.49 38.13 9.43
CA GLN A 23 -13.59 37.68 10.28
C GLN A 23 -13.02 37.01 11.55
N PRO A 24 -13.62 37.26 12.74
CA PRO A 24 -13.18 36.61 13.97
C PRO A 24 -13.50 35.10 13.94
N PRO A 25 -12.71 34.25 14.65
CA PRO A 25 -12.96 32.81 14.70
C PRO A 25 -14.33 32.52 15.35
N GLY A 26 -15.14 31.69 14.69
CA GLY A 26 -16.41 31.20 15.21
C GLY A 26 -16.23 30.40 16.51
N THR A 27 -17.20 30.52 17.41
CA THR A 27 -17.22 29.88 18.72
C THR A 27 -17.38 28.34 18.63
N PRO A 28 -16.95 27.57 19.65
CA PRO A 28 -16.93 26.09 19.64
C PRO A 28 -18.29 25.41 19.40
N GLN A 29 -19.40 26.10 19.68
CA GLN A 29 -20.77 25.58 19.53
C GLN A 29 -21.18 25.34 18.07
N ASP A 30 -20.67 26.12 17.11
CA ASP A 30 -20.98 25.96 15.67
C ASP A 30 -20.38 24.67 15.09
N SER A 31 -19.30 24.17 15.68
CA SER A 31 -18.55 23.02 15.16
C SER A 31 -19.25 21.67 15.37
N GLU A 32 -20.11 21.57 16.38
CA GLU A 32 -20.77 20.31 16.77
C GLU A 32 -22.04 20.09 15.95
N GLU A 33 -22.83 21.14 15.70
CA GLU A 33 -23.97 21.09 14.77
C GLU A 33 -23.53 20.86 13.32
N LEU A 34 -22.42 21.47 12.88
CA LEU A 34 -21.82 21.20 11.55
C LEU A 34 -21.32 19.75 11.44
N ARG A 35 -20.74 19.17 12.51
CA ARG A 35 -20.33 17.75 12.53
C ARG A 35 -21.52 16.81 12.51
N ALA A 36 -22.59 17.11 13.25
CA ALA A 36 -23.82 16.31 13.26
C ALA A 36 -24.60 16.39 11.93
N ALA A 37 -24.63 17.56 11.29
CA ALA A 37 -25.22 17.72 9.96
C ALA A 37 -24.41 16.98 8.88
N ASN A 38 -23.07 17.02 8.98
CA ASN A 38 -22.20 16.30 8.07
C ASN A 38 -22.27 14.77 8.28
N SER A 39 -22.37 14.27 9.51
CA SER A 39 -22.52 12.83 9.78
C SER A 39 -23.85 12.30 9.22
N LYS A 40 -24.96 13.01 9.45
CA LYS A 40 -26.27 12.64 8.91
C LYS A 40 -26.29 12.61 7.38
N LYS A 41 -25.66 13.59 6.74
CA LYS A 41 -25.52 13.65 5.27
C LYS A 41 -24.63 12.52 4.71
N MET A 42 -23.64 12.06 5.48
CA MET A 42 -22.79 10.92 5.12
C MET A 42 -23.54 9.59 5.28
N GLU A 43 -24.38 9.43 6.30
CA GLU A 43 -25.24 8.26 6.47
C GLU A 43 -26.29 8.16 5.36
N GLU A 44 -26.92 9.28 4.99
CA GLU A 44 -27.86 9.34 3.88
C GLU A 44 -27.20 8.95 2.55
N LYS A 45 -25.97 9.42 2.30
CA LYS A 45 -25.18 9.02 1.11
C LYS A 45 -24.75 7.56 1.13
N ARG A 46 -24.38 7.02 2.30
CA ARG A 46 -24.06 5.59 2.44
C ARG A 46 -25.28 4.73 2.12
N ALA A 47 -26.45 5.11 2.65
CA ALA A 47 -27.71 4.44 2.35
C ALA A 47 -28.12 4.58 0.87
N GLU A 48 -27.82 5.71 0.23
CA GLU A 48 -28.04 5.91 -1.22
C GLU A 48 -27.11 5.01 -2.06
N ASN A 49 -25.83 4.91 -1.69
CA ASN A 49 -24.87 4.06 -2.38
C ASN A 49 -25.20 2.57 -2.20
N GLU A 50 -25.55 2.13 -0.98
CA GLU A 50 -26.01 0.76 -0.74
C GLU A 50 -27.27 0.42 -1.56
N LYS A 51 -28.19 1.38 -1.75
CA LYS A 51 -29.34 1.19 -2.65
C LYS A 51 -28.91 1.05 -4.10
N LYS A 52 -27.93 1.83 -4.57
CA LYS A 52 -27.38 1.73 -5.94
C LYS A 52 -26.66 0.41 -6.16
N ASP A 53 -25.80 0.00 -5.24
CA ASP A 53 -25.06 -1.26 -5.32
C ASP A 53 -26.00 -2.47 -5.34
N ASN A 54 -27.09 -2.44 -4.56
CA ASN A 54 -28.11 -3.49 -4.58
C ASN A 54 -28.90 -3.52 -5.90
N VAL A 55 -29.22 -2.36 -6.48
CA VAL A 55 -29.86 -2.26 -7.80
C VAL A 55 -28.92 -2.82 -8.87
N GLU A 56 -27.63 -2.46 -8.84
CA GLU A 56 -26.62 -2.96 -9.77
C GLU A 56 -26.36 -4.47 -9.61
N ALA A 57 -26.33 -4.99 -8.37
CA ALA A 57 -26.20 -6.42 -8.12
C ALA A 57 -27.37 -7.22 -8.70
N GLY A 58 -28.60 -6.69 -8.61
CA GLY A 58 -29.78 -7.30 -9.23
C GLY A 58 -29.72 -7.37 -10.76
N LEU A 59 -28.89 -6.55 -11.42
CA LEU A 59 -28.70 -6.51 -12.87
C LEU A 59 -27.57 -7.44 -13.36
N LYS A 60 -26.90 -8.18 -12.49
CA LYS A 60 -25.88 -9.16 -12.89
C LYS A 60 -26.51 -10.29 -13.73
N VAL A 61 -25.86 -10.64 -14.84
CA VAL A 61 -26.28 -11.75 -15.71
C VAL A 61 -26.02 -13.08 -15.01
N VAL A 62 -26.97 -13.99 -15.07
CA VAL A 62 -26.87 -15.29 -14.40
C VAL A 62 -26.10 -16.27 -15.29
N ILE A 63 -25.13 -16.98 -14.71
CA ILE A 63 -24.33 -18.00 -15.42
C ILE A 63 -24.58 -19.40 -14.83
N ASP A 64 -24.09 -20.44 -15.51
CA ASP A 64 -24.12 -21.81 -15.00
C ASP A 64 -23.55 -21.85 -13.58
N THR A 65 -24.09 -22.71 -12.71
CA THR A 65 -23.75 -22.80 -11.26
C THR A 65 -24.27 -21.68 -10.35
N ALA A 66 -25.06 -20.73 -10.86
CA ALA A 66 -25.74 -19.72 -10.02
C ALA A 66 -26.60 -20.35 -8.90
N THR A 67 -26.74 -19.64 -7.79
CA THR A 67 -27.51 -20.13 -6.63
C THR A 67 -28.97 -19.70 -6.71
N LEU A 68 -29.86 -20.67 -6.59
CA LEU A 68 -31.31 -20.50 -6.55
C LEU A 68 -31.84 -20.64 -5.12
N GLU A 69 -32.97 -20.01 -4.83
CA GLU A 69 -33.67 -20.20 -3.56
C GLU A 69 -35.16 -20.49 -3.74
N CYS A 70 -35.65 -21.47 -2.98
CA CYS A 70 -37.06 -21.80 -2.84
C CYS A 70 -37.38 -22.06 -1.37
N VAL A 71 -38.09 -21.14 -0.73
CA VAL A 71 -38.45 -21.22 0.70
C VAL A 71 -39.32 -22.45 1.06
N LEU A 72 -40.03 -23.00 0.06
CA LEU A 72 -40.86 -24.19 0.18
C LEU A 72 -40.14 -25.49 -0.17
N CYS A 73 -38.82 -25.47 -0.36
CA CYS A 73 -38.01 -26.69 -0.38
C CYS A 73 -37.47 -27.01 1.02
N THR A 74 -37.38 -28.29 1.38
CA THR A 74 -36.69 -28.72 2.62
C THR A 74 -35.19 -28.43 2.58
N ASN A 75 -34.60 -28.37 1.38
CA ASN A 75 -33.30 -27.76 1.12
C ASN A 75 -33.52 -26.49 0.29
N PRO A 76 -33.61 -25.31 0.92
CA PRO A 76 -34.01 -24.08 0.23
C PRO A 76 -33.07 -23.65 -0.88
N LYS A 77 -31.82 -24.09 -0.89
CA LYS A 77 -30.82 -23.71 -1.90
C LYS A 77 -30.77 -24.72 -3.04
N GLY A 78 -30.85 -24.21 -4.25
CA GLY A 78 -30.70 -24.96 -5.49
C GLY A 78 -29.59 -24.41 -6.36
N THR A 79 -29.31 -25.09 -7.46
CA THR A 79 -28.29 -24.70 -8.42
C THR A 79 -28.89 -24.55 -9.80
N MET A 80 -28.57 -23.44 -10.46
CA MET A 80 -28.87 -23.25 -11.88
C MET A 80 -27.97 -24.15 -12.72
N LYS A 81 -28.58 -24.97 -13.57
CA LYS A 81 -27.89 -25.73 -14.61
C LYS A 81 -28.30 -25.21 -15.99
N VAL A 82 -27.37 -24.59 -16.71
CA VAL A 82 -27.64 -24.04 -18.04
C VAL A 82 -27.52 -25.13 -19.10
N ASN A 83 -28.64 -25.46 -19.74
CA ASN A 83 -28.72 -26.52 -20.74
C ASN A 83 -28.78 -25.98 -22.18
N TYR A 84 -29.25 -24.74 -22.37
CA TYR A 84 -29.25 -24.09 -23.67
C TYR A 84 -27.83 -23.73 -24.12
N ASP A 85 -27.55 -23.82 -25.42
CA ASP A 85 -26.19 -23.74 -25.94
C ASP A 85 -25.71 -22.29 -26.12
N THR A 86 -25.67 -21.53 -25.04
CA THR A 86 -25.31 -20.12 -25.06
C THR A 86 -23.80 -19.88 -24.95
N PRO A 87 -23.30 -18.75 -25.47
CA PRO A 87 -22.00 -18.20 -25.13
C PRO A 87 -21.70 -18.17 -23.63
N THR A 88 -20.41 -18.22 -23.30
CA THR A 88 -19.93 -18.22 -21.93
C THR A 88 -19.61 -16.82 -21.42
N ILE A 89 -19.80 -16.62 -20.12
CA ILE A 89 -19.24 -15.52 -19.33
C ILE A 89 -18.45 -16.19 -18.20
N GLN A 90 -17.17 -15.85 -18.07
CA GLN A 90 -16.25 -16.50 -17.10
C GLN A 90 -16.27 -18.03 -17.23
N ASP A 91 -16.09 -18.52 -18.46
CA ASP A 91 -16.07 -19.94 -18.84
C ASP A 91 -17.34 -20.75 -18.50
N LYS A 92 -18.43 -20.09 -18.13
CA LYS A 92 -19.72 -20.73 -17.82
C LYS A 92 -20.82 -20.22 -18.73
N LYS A 93 -21.70 -21.11 -19.17
CA LYS A 93 -22.81 -20.78 -20.07
C LYS A 93 -23.74 -19.74 -19.47
N THR A 94 -24.24 -18.83 -20.29
CA THR A 94 -25.15 -17.75 -19.90
C THR A 94 -26.59 -18.28 -19.75
N ALA A 95 -27.23 -18.08 -18.59
CA ALA A 95 -28.60 -18.52 -18.40
C ALA A 95 -29.61 -17.63 -19.15
N THR A 96 -30.61 -18.24 -19.77
CA THR A 96 -31.68 -17.54 -20.51
C THR A 96 -33.06 -18.04 -20.08
N ILE A 97 -34.11 -17.44 -20.62
CA ILE A 97 -35.50 -17.88 -20.38
C ILE A 97 -35.79 -19.34 -20.76
N LYS A 98 -34.91 -20.00 -21.53
CA LYS A 98 -35.01 -21.42 -21.86
C LYS A 98 -34.75 -22.32 -20.65
N GLU A 99 -34.06 -21.82 -19.62
CA GLU A 99 -33.75 -22.56 -18.41
C GLU A 99 -34.99 -22.69 -17.53
N ARG A 100 -35.71 -23.80 -17.66
CA ARG A 100 -37.00 -24.03 -16.99
C ARG A 100 -37.12 -25.46 -16.49
N GLY A 101 -37.80 -25.58 -15.35
CA GLY A 101 -38.13 -26.86 -14.76
C GLY A 101 -36.92 -27.59 -14.15
N PRO A 102 -37.10 -28.86 -13.75
CA PRO A 102 -36.17 -29.54 -12.85
C PRO A 102 -34.82 -29.90 -13.48
N LYS A 103 -34.69 -29.81 -14.82
CA LYS A 103 -33.39 -30.00 -15.51
C LYS A 103 -32.47 -28.80 -15.36
N SER A 104 -33.03 -27.60 -15.22
CA SER A 104 -32.26 -26.36 -15.07
C SER A 104 -32.31 -25.79 -13.65
N LEU A 105 -33.39 -26.04 -12.90
CA LEU A 105 -33.57 -25.58 -11.52
C LEU A 105 -33.38 -26.76 -10.56
N VAL A 106 -32.12 -27.04 -10.22
CA VAL A 106 -31.77 -28.27 -9.49
C VAL A 106 -31.90 -28.03 -7.98
N PHE A 107 -32.93 -28.62 -7.37
CA PHE A 107 -33.11 -28.65 -5.92
C PHE A 107 -33.04 -30.09 -5.42
N LEU A 108 -32.23 -30.34 -4.39
CA LEU A 108 -32.03 -31.68 -3.81
C LEU A 108 -33.02 -32.03 -2.69
N GLY A 109 -33.92 -31.11 -2.33
CA GLY A 109 -34.92 -31.33 -1.28
C GLY A 109 -36.31 -31.66 -1.80
N ASN A 110 -37.23 -31.83 -0.85
CA ASN A 110 -38.64 -32.08 -1.11
C ASN A 110 -39.45 -30.80 -1.02
N CYS A 111 -40.56 -30.74 -1.75
CA CYS A 111 -41.48 -29.61 -1.64
C CYS A 111 -42.32 -29.73 -0.37
N LYS A 112 -42.21 -28.76 0.53
CA LYS A 112 -42.97 -28.69 1.80
C LYS A 112 -44.49 -28.64 1.60
N LYS A 113 -44.96 -28.23 0.41
CA LYS A 113 -46.39 -28.19 0.07
C LYS A 113 -46.94 -29.54 -0.42
N SER A 114 -46.06 -30.50 -0.73
CA SER A 114 -46.50 -31.86 -1.00
C SER A 114 -47.03 -32.52 0.28
N PRO A 115 -47.96 -33.50 0.19
CA PRO A 115 -48.43 -34.24 1.35
C PRO A 115 -47.25 -34.78 2.18
N ASN A 116 -47.22 -34.43 3.46
CA ASN A 116 -46.14 -34.77 4.41
C ASN A 116 -44.72 -34.36 3.96
N ALA A 117 -44.60 -33.36 3.07
CA ALA A 117 -43.33 -32.94 2.46
C ALA A 117 -42.53 -34.10 1.81
N ALA A 118 -43.23 -35.12 1.30
CA ALA A 118 -42.62 -36.36 0.84
C ALA A 118 -42.12 -36.29 -0.62
N ALA A 119 -42.65 -35.38 -1.45
CA ALA A 119 -42.34 -35.36 -2.88
C ALA A 119 -41.09 -34.52 -3.19
N PRO A 120 -40.07 -35.08 -3.89
CA PRO A 120 -38.90 -34.33 -4.33
C PRO A 120 -39.28 -33.16 -5.24
N CYS A 121 -38.65 -32.00 -5.05
CA CYS A 121 -38.89 -30.83 -5.91
C CYS A 121 -38.71 -31.16 -7.39
N THR A 122 -37.74 -32.02 -7.73
CA THR A 122 -37.48 -32.46 -9.12
C THR A 122 -38.68 -33.18 -9.78
N THR A 123 -39.62 -33.71 -9.00
CA THR A 123 -40.77 -34.47 -9.51
C THR A 123 -42.05 -33.66 -9.61
N VAL A 124 -42.25 -32.70 -8.69
CA VAL A 124 -43.49 -31.92 -8.58
C VAL A 124 -43.35 -30.48 -9.08
N MET A 125 -42.13 -30.03 -9.37
CA MET A 125 -41.89 -28.67 -9.85
C MET A 125 -42.64 -28.41 -11.14
N ASN A 126 -43.52 -27.41 -11.09
CA ASN A 126 -44.22 -26.87 -12.24
C ASN A 126 -44.04 -25.36 -12.22
N VAL A 127 -43.48 -24.79 -13.29
CA VAL A 127 -43.04 -23.39 -13.32
C VAL A 127 -43.62 -22.61 -14.50
N ARG A 128 -43.87 -21.32 -14.29
CA ARG A 128 -44.30 -20.39 -15.35
C ARG A 128 -43.11 -19.74 -16.05
N ASP A 129 -43.38 -18.68 -16.80
CA ASP A 129 -42.35 -17.90 -17.47
C ASP A 129 -41.56 -17.07 -16.44
N TRP A 130 -40.30 -16.80 -16.78
CA TRP A 130 -39.44 -15.92 -16.01
C TRP A 130 -39.97 -14.48 -16.02
N LYS A 131 -39.83 -13.80 -14.89
CA LYS A 131 -40.08 -12.37 -14.71
C LYS A 131 -38.77 -11.62 -14.57
N ASP A 132 -38.79 -10.32 -14.85
CA ASP A 132 -37.67 -9.39 -14.65
C ASP A 132 -36.37 -9.82 -15.35
N VAL A 133 -36.52 -10.32 -16.59
CA VAL A 133 -35.41 -10.77 -17.45
C VAL A 133 -34.65 -9.59 -18.06
N GLY A 134 -33.45 -9.87 -18.56
CA GLY A 134 -32.61 -8.88 -19.23
C GLY A 134 -33.13 -8.51 -20.62
N THR A 135 -32.78 -7.30 -21.06
CA THR A 135 -33.05 -6.82 -22.42
C THR A 135 -32.02 -7.30 -23.44
N TYR A 136 -30.83 -7.72 -22.96
CA TYR A 136 -29.80 -8.35 -23.77
C TYR A 136 -30.20 -9.80 -24.15
N LEU A 137 -29.90 -10.18 -25.39
CA LEU A 137 -30.19 -11.50 -25.93
C LEU A 137 -28.91 -12.32 -26.06
N SER A 138 -28.93 -13.56 -25.58
CA SER A 138 -27.89 -14.56 -25.82
C SER A 138 -28.49 -15.65 -26.72
N GLN A 139 -27.98 -15.75 -27.96
CA GLN A 139 -28.59 -16.55 -29.03
C GLN A 139 -30.09 -16.32 -29.18
N GLU A 140 -30.47 -15.04 -29.36
CA GLU A 140 -31.86 -14.59 -29.57
C GLU A 140 -32.81 -14.83 -28.37
N GLN A 141 -32.31 -15.31 -27.23
CA GLN A 141 -33.10 -15.52 -26.02
C GLN A 141 -32.76 -14.47 -24.95
N PRO A 142 -33.75 -13.85 -24.30
CA PRO A 142 -33.51 -12.96 -23.17
C PRO A 142 -32.72 -13.66 -22.07
N VAL A 143 -31.67 -12.99 -21.58
CA VAL A 143 -30.85 -13.50 -20.47
C VAL A 143 -31.56 -13.36 -19.13
N LEU A 144 -31.20 -14.21 -18.18
CA LEU A 144 -31.65 -14.07 -16.79
C LEU A 144 -30.72 -13.12 -16.04
N LEU A 145 -31.32 -12.27 -15.21
CA LEU A 145 -30.62 -11.38 -14.29
C LEU A 145 -30.75 -11.92 -12.87
N GLN A 146 -29.89 -11.51 -11.94
CA GLN A 146 -29.98 -11.95 -10.55
C GLN A 146 -31.32 -11.58 -9.90
N LYS A 147 -31.95 -10.47 -10.33
CA LYS A 147 -33.31 -10.10 -9.91
C LYS A 147 -34.42 -10.94 -10.55
N SER A 148 -34.13 -11.75 -11.57
CA SER A 148 -35.13 -12.54 -12.26
C SER A 148 -35.72 -13.61 -11.34
N THR A 149 -37.02 -13.84 -11.47
CA THR A 149 -37.75 -14.81 -10.67
C THR A 149 -38.60 -15.72 -11.54
N ILE A 150 -38.84 -16.96 -11.09
CA ILE A 150 -39.69 -17.90 -11.81
C ILE A 150 -40.78 -18.47 -10.88
N PRO A 151 -42.08 -18.24 -11.18
CA PRO A 151 -43.16 -18.75 -10.34
C PRO A 151 -43.26 -20.26 -10.40
N CYS A 152 -43.22 -20.93 -9.23
CA CYS A 152 -43.55 -22.35 -9.11
C CYS A 152 -45.02 -22.49 -8.74
N THR A 153 -45.86 -22.99 -9.64
CA THR A 153 -47.31 -23.12 -9.43
C THR A 153 -47.65 -24.21 -8.42
N TYR A 154 -46.83 -25.27 -8.33
CA TYR A 154 -47.02 -26.31 -7.33
C TYR A 154 -46.77 -25.75 -5.92
N GLY A 155 -45.59 -25.15 -5.69
CA GLY A 155 -45.24 -24.51 -4.43
C GLY A 155 -46.10 -23.28 -4.11
N GLY A 156 -46.54 -22.54 -5.12
CA GLY A 156 -47.23 -21.27 -4.95
C GLY A 156 -46.32 -20.12 -4.52
N VAL A 157 -45.01 -20.24 -4.74
CA VAL A 157 -43.98 -19.22 -4.44
C VAL A 157 -43.08 -19.04 -5.66
N ASP A 158 -42.48 -17.86 -5.76
CA ASP A 158 -41.47 -17.58 -6.78
C ASP A 158 -40.11 -18.14 -6.33
N ILE A 159 -39.41 -18.81 -7.25
CA ILE A 159 -38.01 -19.21 -7.06
C ILE A 159 -37.15 -18.02 -7.44
N THR A 160 -36.22 -17.65 -6.57
CA THR A 160 -35.34 -16.48 -6.73
C THR A 160 -33.91 -16.91 -7.05
N ILE A 161 -33.11 -15.98 -7.57
CA ILE A 161 -31.68 -16.16 -7.82
C ILE A 161 -30.94 -15.32 -6.77
N THR A 162 -30.26 -15.97 -5.83
CA THR A 162 -29.60 -15.28 -4.72
C THR A 162 -28.16 -14.92 -5.04
N ASP A 163 -27.56 -15.60 -6.01
CA ASP A 163 -26.21 -15.35 -6.50
C ASP A 163 -26.16 -15.64 -8.00
N SER A 164 -25.74 -14.66 -8.81
CA SER A 164 -25.56 -14.78 -10.25
C SER A 164 -24.54 -15.83 -10.69
N GLY A 165 -23.68 -16.30 -9.77
CA GLY A 165 -22.60 -17.25 -10.06
C GLY A 165 -21.35 -16.61 -10.68
N GLN A 166 -21.41 -15.31 -11.02
CA GLN A 166 -20.26 -14.55 -11.50
C GLN A 166 -19.27 -14.30 -10.34
N VAL A 167 -17.99 -14.56 -10.58
CA VAL A 167 -16.91 -14.19 -9.67
C VAL A 167 -16.54 -12.72 -9.88
N HIS A 168 -16.37 -11.97 -8.78
CA HIS A 168 -15.98 -10.56 -8.82
C HIS A 168 -14.44 -10.37 -8.74
N GLN A 169 -13.68 -11.45 -8.88
CA GLN A 169 -12.22 -11.39 -8.96
C GLN A 169 -11.81 -11.52 -10.43
N PRO A 170 -11.13 -10.52 -11.02
CA PRO A 170 -10.60 -10.67 -12.36
C PRO A 170 -9.53 -11.77 -12.36
N GLU A 171 -9.60 -12.66 -13.36
CA GLU A 171 -8.46 -13.50 -13.69
C GLU A 171 -7.29 -12.58 -14.07
N SER A 172 -6.07 -12.92 -13.64
CA SER A 172 -4.89 -12.12 -13.93
C SER A 172 -4.67 -12.06 -15.44
N ILE A 173 -4.93 -10.91 -16.05
CA ILE A 173 -4.59 -10.63 -17.44
C ILE A 173 -3.19 -10.03 -17.49
N ASP A 174 -2.28 -10.69 -18.22
CA ASP A 174 -1.01 -10.10 -18.62
C ASP A 174 -1.29 -8.92 -19.56
N ALA A 175 -1.17 -7.71 -19.03
CA ALA A 175 -1.44 -6.48 -19.77
C ALA A 175 -0.33 -6.19 -20.78
N VAL A 176 -0.43 -6.79 -21.97
CA VAL A 176 0.26 -6.31 -23.17
C VAL A 176 -0.81 -5.78 -24.13
N GLY A 177 -1.10 -4.47 -24.08
CA GLY A 177 -1.57 -3.77 -25.29
C GLY A 177 -2.88 -2.95 -25.29
N ALA A 178 -3.47 -2.53 -24.15
CA ALA A 178 -4.56 -1.53 -24.19
C ALA A 178 -4.11 -0.20 -23.54
N PRO A 179 -4.08 0.93 -24.26
CA PRO A 179 -3.73 2.22 -23.67
C PRO A 179 -4.83 2.67 -22.70
N VAL A 180 -4.42 2.93 -21.46
CA VAL A 180 -5.26 3.58 -20.44
C VAL A 180 -5.69 4.95 -20.98
N PRO A 181 -6.98 5.34 -20.90
CA PRO A 181 -7.41 6.66 -21.33
C PRO A 181 -6.62 7.74 -20.59
N GLU A 182 -5.97 8.64 -21.32
CA GLU A 182 -5.38 9.85 -20.74
C GLU A 182 -6.49 10.65 -20.04
N SER A 183 -6.31 10.94 -18.74
CA SER A 183 -7.21 11.80 -17.98
C SER A 183 -7.21 13.18 -18.62
N LYS A 184 -8.28 13.55 -19.34
CA LYS A 184 -8.41 14.87 -19.98
C LYS A 184 -8.66 16.01 -18.99
N GLU A 185 -8.87 15.71 -17.72
CA GLU A 185 -9.11 16.72 -16.70
C GLU A 185 -7.81 17.10 -16.00
N LYS A 186 -7.54 18.42 -15.92
CA LYS A 186 -6.46 18.98 -15.12
C LYS A 186 -6.79 18.80 -13.65
N ILE A 187 -5.87 18.19 -12.89
CA ILE A 187 -6.03 17.93 -11.46
C ILE A 187 -4.94 18.65 -10.68
N ASN A 188 -5.26 19.25 -9.53
CA ASN A 188 -4.26 19.83 -8.64
C ASN A 188 -3.37 18.73 -8.07
N GLY A 189 -2.09 19.06 -7.87
CA GLY A 189 -1.15 18.22 -7.15
C GLY A 189 0.27 18.28 -7.69
N ASN A 190 1.09 17.36 -7.21
CA ASN A 190 2.51 17.25 -7.52
C ASN A 190 2.78 15.89 -8.16
N PHE A 191 3.39 15.89 -9.34
CA PHE A 191 3.48 14.71 -10.20
C PHE A 191 4.91 14.21 -10.29
N TYR A 192 5.08 12.93 -10.02
CA TYR A 192 6.37 12.23 -10.08
C TYR A 192 6.27 11.01 -10.98
N ASN A 193 7.33 10.71 -11.72
CA ASN A 193 7.46 9.42 -12.39
C ASN A 193 7.80 8.32 -11.40
N TYR A 194 7.52 7.07 -11.76
CA TYR A 194 7.93 5.89 -10.98
C TYR A 194 9.44 5.77 -10.73
N ASN A 195 10.27 6.44 -11.54
CA ASN A 195 11.72 6.53 -11.32
C ASN A 195 12.14 7.64 -10.34
N GLY A 196 11.19 8.35 -9.73
CA GLY A 196 11.42 9.44 -8.79
C GLY A 196 11.64 10.81 -9.44
N THR A 197 11.56 10.95 -10.76
CA THR A 197 11.68 12.28 -11.41
C THR A 197 10.45 13.13 -11.11
N PHE A 198 10.64 14.40 -10.73
CA PHE A 198 9.54 15.35 -10.59
C PHE A 198 9.17 15.94 -11.95
N GLU A 199 7.92 15.77 -12.37
CA GLU A 199 7.42 16.22 -13.66
C GLU A 199 6.85 17.65 -13.59
N GLY A 200 6.16 17.97 -12.50
CA GLY A 200 5.60 19.31 -12.30
C GLY A 200 4.50 19.34 -11.24
N SER A 201 3.92 20.52 -11.06
CA SER A 201 2.80 20.76 -10.15
C SER A 201 1.70 21.54 -10.86
N VAL A 202 0.45 21.22 -10.55
CA VAL A 202 -0.73 21.90 -11.09
C VAL A 202 -1.53 22.52 -9.95
N LYS A 203 -2.03 23.74 -10.16
CA LYS A 203 -2.73 24.56 -9.17
C LYS A 203 -4.00 25.19 -9.75
N GLY A 204 -4.88 25.68 -8.87
CA GLY A 204 -6.09 26.41 -9.26
C GLY A 204 -7.19 25.58 -9.96
N GLN A 205 -7.11 24.25 -9.92
CA GLN A 205 -8.12 23.36 -10.49
C GLN A 205 -9.23 23.05 -9.47
N LYS A 206 -10.37 22.55 -9.97
CA LYS A 206 -11.50 22.14 -9.11
C LYS A 206 -11.33 20.73 -8.51
N ILE A 207 -10.43 19.93 -9.05
CA ILE A 207 -10.23 18.51 -8.72
C ILE A 207 -8.85 18.34 -8.09
N GLY A 208 -8.76 17.53 -7.03
CA GLY A 208 -7.53 17.32 -6.27
C GLY A 208 -7.14 18.50 -5.38
N LYS A 209 -6.09 18.33 -4.59
CA LYS A 209 -5.49 19.38 -3.75
C LYS A 209 -4.08 19.71 -4.23
N GLU A 210 -3.65 20.95 -4.05
CA GLU A 210 -2.27 21.37 -4.39
C GLU A 210 -1.20 20.62 -3.58
N THR A 211 -1.58 20.05 -2.43
CA THR A 211 -0.71 19.23 -1.58
C THR A 211 -0.73 17.74 -1.93
N ASP A 212 -1.60 17.30 -2.84
CA ASP A 212 -1.66 15.90 -3.25
C ASP A 212 -0.40 15.50 -4.01
N VAL A 213 0.01 14.23 -3.89
CA VAL A 213 1.13 13.63 -4.62
C VAL A 213 0.60 12.55 -5.54
N TYR A 214 1.08 12.53 -6.78
CA TYR A 214 0.72 11.53 -7.79
C TYR A 214 1.97 10.87 -8.36
N ALA A 215 1.92 9.54 -8.51
CA ALA A 215 2.81 8.79 -9.38
C ALA A 215 2.22 8.73 -10.80
N CYS A 216 3.02 8.90 -11.84
CA CYS A 216 2.54 8.97 -13.23
C CYS A 216 3.56 8.38 -14.23
N GLU A 217 3.13 8.25 -15.48
CA GLU A 217 3.96 7.80 -16.62
C GLU A 217 4.54 8.98 -17.42
N GLY A 218 4.65 10.15 -16.79
CA GLY A 218 5.15 11.37 -17.39
C GLY A 218 4.06 12.32 -17.89
N LYS A 219 4.49 13.36 -18.60
CA LYS A 219 3.59 14.35 -19.21
C LYS A 219 2.90 13.81 -20.45
N SER A 220 1.65 14.23 -20.65
CA SER A 220 0.97 14.09 -21.93
C SER A 220 1.45 15.14 -22.93
N SER A 221 0.90 15.15 -24.14
CA SER A 221 1.11 16.23 -25.12
C SER A 221 0.43 17.54 -24.71
N GLU A 222 -0.56 17.49 -23.83
CA GLU A 222 -1.30 18.65 -23.33
C GLU A 222 -0.66 19.19 -22.05
N GLU A 223 -0.60 20.52 -21.94
CA GLU A 223 -0.04 21.21 -20.79
C GLU A 223 -0.86 20.90 -19.52
N ASP A 224 -0.15 20.63 -18.41
CA ASP A 224 -0.71 20.27 -17.10
C ASP A 224 -1.52 18.96 -17.07
N ILE A 225 -1.38 18.11 -18.08
CA ILE A 225 -2.00 16.78 -18.11
C ILE A 225 -0.90 15.72 -18.06
N TYR A 226 -1.08 14.76 -17.15
CA TYR A 226 -0.11 13.69 -16.86
C TYR A 226 -0.73 12.33 -17.17
N LYS A 227 0.11 11.39 -17.60
CA LYS A 227 -0.32 10.05 -18.01
C LYS A 227 -0.53 9.15 -16.81
N SER A 228 -1.68 8.50 -16.74
CA SER A 228 -2.04 7.50 -15.71
C SER A 228 -1.73 7.95 -14.27
N PRO A 229 -2.14 9.17 -13.82
CA PRO A 229 -1.78 9.66 -12.50
C PRO A 229 -2.47 8.85 -11.40
N ARG A 230 -1.68 8.33 -10.46
CA ARG A 230 -2.13 7.56 -9.30
C ARG A 230 -1.86 8.32 -8.02
N LYS A 231 -2.92 8.71 -7.30
CA LYS A 231 -2.82 9.48 -6.07
C LYS A 231 -2.18 8.65 -4.95
N LEU A 232 -1.11 9.15 -4.36
CA LEU A 232 -0.47 8.57 -3.18
C LEU A 232 -1.14 9.12 -1.91
N LYS A 233 -1.26 8.29 -0.87
CA LYS A 233 -1.89 8.68 0.42
C LYS A 233 -0.89 9.41 1.33
N ILE A 234 -0.35 10.53 0.84
CA ILE A 234 0.61 11.37 1.55
C ILE A 234 0.53 12.81 1.02
N GLU A 235 0.81 13.80 1.88
CA GLU A 235 0.95 15.19 1.43
C GLU A 235 2.36 15.47 0.88
N HIS A 236 2.49 16.45 0.00
CA HIS A 236 3.73 16.72 -0.74
C HIS A 236 4.92 17.07 0.15
N SER A 237 4.72 17.89 1.18
CA SER A 237 5.76 18.24 2.16
C SER A 237 6.24 17.02 2.94
N GLU A 238 5.32 16.15 3.36
CA GLU A 238 5.64 14.90 4.06
C GLU A 238 6.38 13.93 3.14
N PHE A 239 5.94 13.80 1.88
CA PHE A 239 6.61 12.99 0.87
C PHE A 239 8.06 13.45 0.65
N GLN A 240 8.30 14.76 0.52
CA GLN A 240 9.64 15.31 0.37
C GLN A 240 10.54 15.00 1.58
N LYS A 241 10.00 15.04 2.80
CA LYS A 241 10.74 14.68 4.03
C LYS A 241 11.03 13.19 4.10
N VAL A 242 10.04 12.34 3.82
CA VAL A 242 10.20 10.87 3.75
C VAL A 242 11.32 10.51 2.78
N CYS A 243 11.30 11.10 1.58
CA CYS A 243 12.34 10.86 0.58
C CYS A 243 13.73 11.31 1.06
N ASN A 244 13.82 12.44 1.77
CA ASN A 244 15.11 12.91 2.29
C ASN A 244 15.64 11.97 3.38
N ILE A 245 14.78 11.51 4.28
CA ILE A 245 15.18 10.58 5.34
C ILE A 245 15.67 9.26 4.72
N ILE A 246 14.94 8.69 3.75
CA ILE A 246 15.36 7.48 3.02
C ILE A 246 16.73 7.69 2.35
N LYS A 247 16.97 8.86 1.75
CA LYS A 247 18.26 9.23 1.15
C LYS A 247 19.41 9.21 2.17
N HIS A 248 19.17 9.70 3.38
CA HIS A 248 20.16 9.74 4.45
C HIS A 248 20.40 8.37 5.12
N GLU A 249 19.40 7.49 5.12
CA GLU A 249 19.49 6.13 5.67
C GLU A 249 20.29 5.17 4.77
N GLY A 250 20.19 5.33 3.43
CA GLY A 250 20.96 4.51 2.49
C GLY A 250 22.46 4.83 2.52
N LEU A 251 23.29 3.79 2.41
CA LEU A 251 24.74 3.87 2.59
C LEU A 251 25.52 3.68 1.28
N SER A 252 24.83 3.34 0.19
CA SER A 252 25.40 2.91 -1.09
C SER A 252 24.86 3.69 -2.29
N SER A 253 25.20 3.26 -3.50
CA SER A 253 24.59 3.74 -4.74
C SER A 253 23.68 2.69 -5.39
N GLU A 254 23.31 1.65 -4.64
CA GLU A 254 22.45 0.56 -5.10
C GLU A 254 20.98 0.96 -4.94
N LYS A 255 20.20 0.87 -6.01
CA LYS A 255 18.78 1.29 -6.02
C LYS A 255 17.95 0.49 -5.04
N GLU A 256 18.23 -0.80 -4.93
CA GLU A 256 17.52 -1.77 -4.09
C GLU A 256 17.60 -1.41 -2.61
N GLU A 257 18.70 -0.78 -2.14
CA GLU A 257 18.84 -0.36 -0.75
C GLU A 257 17.77 0.66 -0.36
N TYR A 258 17.59 1.71 -1.18
CA TYR A 258 16.58 2.75 -0.98
C TYR A 258 15.15 2.23 -1.12
N LEU A 259 14.93 1.31 -2.08
CA LEU A 259 13.66 0.62 -2.23
C LEU A 259 13.32 -0.17 -0.96
N TYR A 260 14.27 -0.95 -0.44
CA TYR A 260 14.05 -1.80 0.72
C TYR A 260 13.88 -0.99 2.00
N ILE A 261 14.61 0.12 2.19
CA ILE A 261 14.39 1.04 3.31
C ILE A 261 12.95 1.59 3.29
N ALA A 262 12.46 2.02 2.13
CA ALA A 262 11.11 2.56 1.99
C ALA A 262 10.03 1.51 2.34
N HIS A 263 10.15 0.29 1.80
CA HIS A 263 9.20 -0.80 2.10
C HIS A 263 9.28 -1.26 3.55
N THR A 264 10.48 -1.32 4.12
CA THR A 264 10.71 -1.70 5.52
C THR A 264 10.06 -0.68 6.47
N ASN A 265 10.23 0.61 6.17
CA ASN A 265 9.54 1.67 6.89
C ASN A 265 8.01 1.56 6.76
N TYR A 266 7.50 1.34 5.54
CA TYR A 266 6.06 1.15 5.31
C TYR A 266 5.49 -0.02 6.13
N ASN A 267 6.19 -1.16 6.15
CA ASN A 267 5.78 -2.35 6.91
C ASN A 267 5.71 -2.07 8.42
N GLU A 268 6.76 -1.47 9.00
CA GLU A 268 6.75 -1.14 10.43
C GLU A 268 5.68 -0.08 10.74
N ALA A 269 5.51 0.92 9.87
CA ALA A 269 4.51 1.98 10.03
C ALA A 269 3.10 1.37 10.10
N LYS A 270 2.75 0.46 9.17
CA LYS A 270 1.50 -0.30 9.22
C LYS A 270 1.37 -1.13 10.51
N ARG A 271 2.44 -1.82 10.92
CA ARG A 271 2.43 -2.65 12.15
C ARG A 271 2.13 -1.83 13.40
N VAL A 272 2.63 -0.60 13.49
CA VAL A 272 2.46 0.27 14.67
C VAL A 272 1.34 1.31 14.52
N GLY A 273 0.56 1.25 13.43
CA GLY A 273 -0.56 2.16 13.20
C GLY A 273 -0.14 3.61 12.94
N LYS A 274 1.00 3.83 12.27
CA LYS A 274 1.53 5.15 11.89
C LYS A 274 1.62 5.30 10.37
N THR A 275 1.76 6.53 9.90
CA THR A 275 2.20 6.80 8.52
C THR A 275 3.71 6.59 8.38
N MET A 276 4.20 6.46 7.13
CA MET A 276 5.63 6.43 6.84
C MET A 276 6.35 7.66 7.40
N PHE A 277 5.75 8.84 7.21
CA PHE A 277 6.28 10.11 7.69
C PHE A 277 6.38 10.14 9.22
N GLU A 278 5.29 9.83 9.94
CA GLU A 278 5.29 9.82 11.41
C GLU A 278 6.34 8.88 11.98
N LEU A 279 6.54 7.71 11.36
CA LEU A 279 7.51 6.74 11.82
C LEU A 279 8.94 7.20 11.52
N LEU A 280 9.28 7.59 10.28
CA LEU A 280 10.63 8.07 9.94
C LEU A 280 11.00 9.35 10.70
N ASN A 281 10.02 10.19 11.01
CA ASN A 281 10.27 11.41 11.78
C ASN A 281 10.48 11.14 13.28
N SER A 282 10.28 9.91 13.76
CA SER A 282 10.54 9.48 15.13
C SER A 282 11.97 8.97 15.33
N SER A 283 12.25 8.38 16.51
CA SER A 283 13.52 7.71 16.83
C SER A 283 13.75 6.39 16.07
N TYR A 284 12.80 5.97 15.23
CA TYR A 284 12.97 4.82 14.34
C TYR A 284 14.07 5.02 13.29
N SER A 285 14.28 6.26 12.86
CA SER A 285 15.39 6.66 11.98
C SER A 285 16.48 7.34 12.78
N SER A 286 17.74 7.04 12.47
CA SER A 286 18.91 7.67 13.11
C SER A 286 19.29 9.02 12.50
N VAL A 287 18.59 9.46 11.45
CA VAL A 287 18.83 10.77 10.82
C VAL A 287 18.60 11.89 11.83
N ASP A 288 19.53 12.84 11.91
CA ASP A 288 19.46 13.97 12.82
C ASP A 288 18.24 14.85 12.51
N ALA A 289 17.59 15.37 13.53
CA ALA A 289 16.39 16.20 13.39
C ALA A 289 16.60 17.40 12.44
N LYS A 290 17.81 17.97 12.41
CA LYS A 290 18.14 19.09 11.50
C LYS A 290 18.17 18.69 10.03
N ASP A 291 18.37 17.39 9.74
CA ASP A 291 18.47 16.83 8.39
C ASP A 291 17.12 16.24 7.91
N LYS A 292 16.11 16.15 8.79
CA LYS A 292 14.72 15.74 8.46
C LYS A 292 13.92 16.87 7.80
N VAL A 293 14.50 17.48 6.77
CA VAL A 293 13.92 18.58 5.98
C VAL A 293 13.37 18.09 4.64
N GLU A 294 12.62 18.94 3.96
CA GLU A 294 12.08 18.65 2.63
C GLU A 294 13.19 18.53 1.59
N MET A 295 13.26 17.39 0.89
CA MET A 295 14.09 17.25 -0.30
C MET A 295 13.59 18.16 -1.42
N LYS A 296 14.49 18.87 -2.11
CA LYS A 296 14.09 19.74 -3.23
C LYS A 296 13.68 18.89 -4.42
N THR A 297 12.61 19.30 -5.10
CA THR A 297 12.15 18.65 -6.35
C THR A 297 13.15 18.77 -7.50
N SER A 298 14.05 19.75 -7.44
CA SER A 298 15.12 19.96 -8.41
C SER A 298 16.36 19.06 -8.21
N GLU A 299 16.45 18.31 -7.11
CA GLU A 299 17.56 17.37 -6.89
C GLU A 299 17.42 16.17 -7.84
N LYS A 300 18.34 16.05 -8.81
CA LYS A 300 18.33 15.01 -9.85
C LYS A 300 19.48 14.02 -9.72
N ASP A 301 20.25 14.05 -8.62
CA ASP A 301 21.26 13.03 -8.37
C ASP A 301 20.60 11.66 -8.19
N THR A 302 21.37 10.62 -8.51
CA THR A 302 20.90 9.23 -8.52
C THR A 302 20.27 8.80 -7.20
N ILE A 303 20.83 9.23 -6.06
CA ILE A 303 20.34 8.83 -4.74
C ILE A 303 19.00 9.49 -4.42
N SER A 304 18.84 10.77 -4.75
CA SER A 304 17.57 11.47 -4.63
C SER A 304 16.48 10.84 -5.48
N LEU A 305 16.81 10.41 -6.70
CA LEU A 305 15.88 9.69 -7.58
C LEU A 305 15.49 8.32 -6.99
N TYR A 306 16.46 7.53 -6.52
CA TYR A 306 16.19 6.22 -5.92
C TYR A 306 15.37 6.31 -4.65
N SER A 307 15.61 7.33 -3.81
CA SER A 307 14.86 7.54 -2.58
C SER A 307 13.39 7.91 -2.87
N ARG A 308 13.16 8.79 -3.86
CA ARG A 308 11.80 9.10 -4.32
C ARG A 308 11.12 7.91 -4.96
N ALA A 309 11.83 7.16 -5.82
CA ALA A 309 11.30 5.95 -6.44
C ALA A 309 10.90 4.90 -5.40
N GLY A 310 11.73 4.67 -4.38
CA GLY A 310 11.44 3.74 -3.29
C GLY A 310 10.21 4.16 -2.48
N ALA A 311 10.11 5.44 -2.10
CA ALA A 311 8.94 5.97 -1.40
C ALA A 311 7.65 5.84 -2.24
N ILE A 312 7.72 6.17 -3.53
CA ILE A 312 6.60 6.00 -4.47
C ILE A 312 6.17 4.53 -4.52
N ASP A 313 7.13 3.61 -4.72
CA ASP A 313 6.83 2.19 -4.86
C ASP A 313 6.20 1.59 -3.60
N ALA A 314 6.69 1.97 -2.41
CA ALA A 314 6.10 1.56 -1.14
C ALA A 314 4.69 2.14 -0.93
N LEU A 315 4.48 3.43 -1.20
CA LEU A 315 3.17 4.09 -1.06
C LEU A 315 2.13 3.58 -2.05
N LEU A 316 2.56 3.12 -3.23
CA LEU A 316 1.65 2.54 -4.21
C LEU A 316 0.97 1.26 -3.70
N ARG A 317 1.51 0.57 -2.69
CA ARG A 317 0.87 -0.60 -2.06
C ARG A 317 -0.50 -0.29 -1.44
N ASP A 318 -0.79 0.97 -1.13
CA ASP A 318 -2.10 1.40 -0.63
C ASP A 318 -3.16 1.61 -1.74
N VAL A 319 -2.75 1.58 -3.01
CA VAL A 319 -3.58 1.93 -4.17
C VAL A 319 -3.42 0.99 -5.37
N ASP A 320 -2.46 0.07 -5.34
CA ASP A 320 -2.18 -0.91 -6.38
C ASP A 320 -2.00 -2.29 -5.73
N GLU A 321 -3.01 -3.16 -5.89
CA GLU A 321 -3.04 -4.50 -5.29
C GLU A 321 -1.96 -5.44 -5.85
N VAL A 322 -1.34 -5.10 -6.99
CA VAL A 322 -0.25 -5.88 -7.60
C VAL A 322 1.11 -5.51 -6.98
N LYS A 323 1.19 -4.38 -6.28
CA LYS A 323 2.44 -3.96 -5.61
C LYS A 323 2.69 -4.83 -4.38
N ASN A 324 3.74 -5.63 -4.48
CA ASN A 324 4.20 -6.51 -3.42
C ASN A 324 5.37 -5.92 -2.65
N ASP A 325 5.55 -6.40 -1.42
CA ASP A 325 6.71 -6.08 -0.61
C ASP A 325 7.94 -6.90 -1.06
N PRO A 326 9.00 -6.25 -1.58
CA PRO A 326 10.20 -6.97 -2.01
C PRO A 326 11.09 -7.41 -0.83
N THR A 327 10.82 -6.92 0.38
CA THR A 327 11.65 -7.13 1.58
C THR A 327 11.29 -8.37 2.39
N ASP A 328 10.24 -9.08 1.99
CA ASP A 328 9.66 -10.21 2.74
C ASP A 328 9.30 -9.83 4.19
N ASN A 329 8.48 -8.77 4.31
CA ASN A 329 7.97 -8.24 5.56
C ASN A 329 9.07 -7.77 6.52
N ALA A 330 10.18 -7.25 5.99
CA ALA A 330 11.15 -6.58 6.84
C ALA A 330 10.50 -5.39 7.54
N THR A 331 10.87 -5.16 8.81
CA THR A 331 10.37 -4.06 9.65
C THR A 331 11.50 -3.23 10.26
N GLN A 332 12.75 -3.66 10.07
CA GLN A 332 13.95 -2.94 10.52
C GLN A 332 15.10 -3.17 9.57
N TRP A 333 16.13 -2.34 9.68
CA TRP A 333 17.39 -2.50 8.98
C TRP A 333 18.56 -2.16 9.91
N ASP A 334 19.78 -2.56 9.54
CA ASP A 334 21.04 -2.04 10.11
C ASP A 334 22.11 -1.88 9.03
N GLY A 335 23.06 -1.01 9.30
CA GLY A 335 24.22 -0.81 8.45
C GLY A 335 25.43 -1.65 8.85
N GLU A 336 26.59 -1.19 8.40
CA GLU A 336 27.91 -1.83 8.57
C GLU A 336 28.30 -2.02 10.04
N ASP A 337 27.72 -1.23 10.95
CA ASP A 337 27.95 -1.28 12.40
C ASP A 337 27.50 -2.59 13.04
N PHE A 338 26.48 -3.25 12.48
CA PHE A 338 26.07 -4.58 12.93
C PHE A 338 27.22 -5.60 12.84
N LEU A 339 27.99 -5.57 11.74
CA LEU A 339 29.15 -6.46 11.59
C LEU A 339 30.36 -6.01 12.40
N ALA A 340 30.51 -4.71 12.65
CA ALA A 340 31.67 -4.16 13.34
C ALA A 340 31.61 -4.37 14.85
N TRP A 341 30.45 -4.08 15.47
CA TRP A 341 30.32 -4.07 16.93
C TRP A 341 30.14 -5.47 17.51
N GLY A 342 29.64 -6.43 16.74
CA GLY A 342 29.48 -7.81 17.21
C GLY A 342 28.40 -7.94 18.29
N ILE A 343 28.60 -8.86 19.22
CA ILE A 343 27.62 -9.30 20.21
C ILE A 343 27.99 -8.82 21.61
N ASP A 344 29.20 -9.13 22.06
CA ASP A 344 29.60 -8.89 23.45
C ASP A 344 31.12 -8.74 23.65
N THR A 345 31.92 -8.92 22.60
CA THR A 345 33.38 -8.86 22.71
C THR A 345 33.90 -7.43 22.86
N ASP A 346 33.39 -6.49 22.08
CA ASP A 346 33.94 -5.13 21.99
C ASP A 346 33.04 -4.07 22.63
N LEU A 347 33.65 -3.11 23.33
CA LEU A 347 32.96 -1.88 23.75
C LEU A 347 32.50 -1.08 22.52
N LYS A 348 31.28 -0.54 22.61
CA LYS A 348 30.76 0.39 21.60
C LYS A 348 31.54 1.70 21.57
N PRO A 349 31.73 2.32 20.39
CA PRO A 349 32.50 3.55 20.27
C PRO A 349 31.89 4.74 21.04
N ASP A 350 30.59 4.73 21.24
CA ASP A 350 29.83 5.76 21.94
C ASP A 350 29.51 5.39 23.40
N SER A 351 30.13 4.34 23.95
CA SER A 351 29.86 3.87 25.31
C SER A 351 31.13 3.52 26.08
N LYS A 352 31.10 3.72 27.40
CA LYS A 352 32.14 3.24 28.33
C LYS A 352 31.75 1.95 29.05
N THR A 353 30.54 1.45 28.80
CA THR A 353 29.94 0.35 29.58
C THR A 353 29.17 -0.66 28.76
N LYS A 354 28.71 -0.31 27.54
CA LYS A 354 27.95 -1.20 26.67
C LYS A 354 28.85 -1.86 25.62
N TYR A 355 28.61 -3.15 25.41
CA TYR A 355 29.30 -3.99 24.44
C TYR A 355 28.36 -4.34 23.29
N GLY A 356 28.93 -4.67 22.13
CA GLY A 356 28.19 -5.29 21.04
C GLY A 356 27.14 -4.41 20.39
N HIS A 357 26.40 -4.93 19.43
CA HIS A 357 25.29 -4.24 18.78
C HIS A 357 23.99 -4.39 19.62
N ASN A 358 23.17 -3.32 19.72
CA ASN A 358 21.99 -3.32 20.61
C ASN A 358 20.99 -4.46 20.31
N LYS A 359 20.94 -4.93 19.06
CA LYS A 359 20.00 -5.98 18.64
C LYS A 359 20.22 -7.30 19.36
N PHE A 360 21.44 -7.60 19.79
CA PHE A 360 21.71 -8.80 20.56
C PHE A 360 21.13 -8.73 21.99
N ASP A 361 20.82 -7.52 22.49
CA ASP A 361 20.15 -7.30 23.78
C ASP A 361 18.62 -7.14 23.64
N GLU A 362 18.18 -6.52 22.54
CA GLU A 362 16.77 -6.13 22.32
C GLU A 362 15.86 -7.27 21.85
N TYR A 363 16.42 -8.30 21.23
CA TYR A 363 15.66 -9.40 20.64
C TYR A 363 16.01 -10.75 21.27
N ASP A 364 15.04 -11.65 21.26
CA ASP A 364 15.09 -12.98 21.87
C ASP A 364 16.06 -13.89 21.11
N TYR A 365 16.12 -13.74 19.80
CA TYR A 365 17.13 -14.34 18.95
C TYR A 365 17.43 -13.47 17.73
N ILE A 366 18.61 -13.67 17.15
CA ILE A 366 19.02 -13.13 15.85
C ILE A 366 19.37 -14.30 14.94
N LYS A 367 18.79 -14.33 13.74
CA LYS A 367 19.04 -15.38 12.75
C LYS A 367 19.36 -14.79 11.38
N ILE A 368 20.42 -15.28 10.76
CA ILE A 368 20.86 -14.89 9.42
C ILE A 368 21.21 -16.17 8.65
N SER A 369 20.64 -16.36 7.46
CA SER A 369 21.05 -17.49 6.62
C SER A 369 22.50 -17.31 6.18
N LYS A 370 23.24 -18.40 5.96
CA LYS A 370 24.64 -18.32 5.49
C LYS A 370 24.77 -17.47 4.23
N SER A 371 23.85 -17.64 3.28
CA SER A 371 23.85 -16.90 2.01
C SER A 371 23.65 -15.39 2.21
N LEU A 372 22.73 -14.99 3.10
CA LEU A 372 22.53 -13.57 3.41
C LEU A 372 23.72 -13.00 4.18
N TYR A 373 24.26 -13.74 5.14
CA TYR A 373 25.44 -13.33 5.89
C TYR A 373 26.65 -13.12 4.96
N ASP A 374 26.94 -14.08 4.09
CA ASP A 374 28.07 -14.01 3.16
C ASP A 374 27.91 -12.86 2.15
N SER A 375 26.68 -12.66 1.65
CA SER A 375 26.35 -11.52 0.80
C SER A 375 26.59 -10.19 1.52
N PHE A 376 26.14 -10.08 2.77
CA PHE A 376 26.31 -8.86 3.56
C PHE A 376 27.79 -8.57 3.87
N VAL A 377 28.53 -9.56 4.37
CA VAL A 377 29.97 -9.45 4.63
C VAL A 377 30.71 -9.10 3.34
N GLY A 378 30.41 -9.78 2.23
CA GLY A 378 31.04 -9.52 0.93
C GLY A 378 30.81 -8.10 0.43
N LYS A 379 29.58 -7.58 0.51
CA LYS A 379 29.27 -6.19 0.12
C LYS A 379 29.98 -5.17 1.01
N VAL A 380 29.90 -5.32 2.34
CA VAL A 380 30.52 -4.37 3.28
C VAL A 380 32.03 -4.38 3.17
N THR A 381 32.66 -5.56 3.19
CA THR A 381 34.12 -5.67 3.10
C THR A 381 34.66 -5.29 1.73
N GLY A 382 33.89 -5.51 0.65
CA GLY A 382 34.23 -5.03 -0.69
C GLY A 382 34.36 -3.50 -0.78
N ARG A 383 33.61 -2.74 0.03
CA ARG A 383 33.74 -1.27 0.13
C ARG A 383 34.79 -0.83 1.14
N ARG A 384 34.73 -1.39 2.36
CA ARG A 384 35.45 -0.86 3.54
C ARG A 384 36.79 -1.54 3.78
N GLY A 385 37.04 -2.69 3.16
CA GLY A 385 38.09 -3.60 3.57
C GLY A 385 37.69 -4.36 4.84
N SER A 386 38.68 -4.78 5.63
CA SER A 386 38.48 -5.61 6.82
C SER A 386 38.29 -4.84 8.13
N THR A 387 38.20 -3.50 8.09
CA THR A 387 38.04 -2.69 9.31
C THR A 387 37.14 -1.48 9.13
N LEU A 388 36.58 -0.98 10.23
CA LEU A 388 35.76 0.24 10.25
C LEU A 388 36.05 1.08 11.49
N ALA A 389 36.11 2.40 11.31
CA ALA A 389 36.56 3.34 12.34
C ALA A 389 35.48 4.34 12.73
N TYR A 390 35.18 4.42 14.03
CA TYR A 390 34.15 5.28 14.61
C TYR A 390 34.76 6.32 15.54
N ASN A 391 34.12 7.49 15.70
CA ASN A 391 34.52 8.41 16.77
C ASN A 391 34.32 7.71 18.11
N SER A 392 35.35 7.69 18.95
CA SER A 392 35.31 6.97 20.22
C SER A 392 35.34 7.90 21.43
N ILE A 393 34.50 7.63 22.42
CA ILE A 393 34.51 8.31 23.73
C ILE A 393 35.41 7.63 24.77
N HIS A 394 35.92 6.43 24.46
CA HIS A 394 36.89 5.67 25.25
C HIS A 394 38.20 5.48 24.47
N ASP A 395 39.29 5.21 25.17
CA ASP A 395 40.65 5.07 24.65
C ASP A 395 41.29 3.75 25.10
N ASP A 396 42.49 3.46 24.59
CA ASP A 396 43.24 2.24 24.90
C ASP A 396 43.44 1.96 26.41
N LYS A 397 43.29 2.97 27.28
CA LYS A 397 43.48 2.80 28.74
C LYS A 397 42.25 2.25 29.43
N CYS A 398 41.07 2.50 28.88
CA CYS A 398 39.79 2.08 29.44
C CYS A 398 39.02 1.13 28.52
N ASP A 399 39.62 0.77 27.38
CA ASP A 399 39.04 -0.13 26.41
C ASP A 399 38.96 -1.59 26.90
N LYS A 400 37.99 -2.32 26.36
CA LYS A 400 37.82 -3.76 26.48
C LYS A 400 37.35 -4.33 25.15
N GLY A 401 38.01 -5.39 24.71
CA GLY A 401 37.72 -6.09 23.48
C GLY A 401 38.97 -6.28 22.62
N ASN A 402 38.75 -6.41 21.32
CA ASN A 402 39.76 -6.67 20.30
C ASN A 402 39.95 -5.49 19.33
N HIS A 403 39.10 -4.48 19.38
CA HIS A 403 39.30 -3.28 18.57
C HIS A 403 40.53 -2.50 19.02
N THR A 404 40.99 -1.60 18.16
CA THR A 404 42.19 -0.79 18.40
C THR A 404 41.87 0.68 18.29
N HIS A 405 42.68 1.56 18.89
CA HIS A 405 42.50 3.01 18.71
C HIS A 405 43.51 3.61 17.75
N LYS A 406 43.07 4.68 17.07
CA LYS A 406 43.94 5.59 16.34
C LYS A 406 43.46 7.03 16.43
N THR A 407 44.39 7.97 16.39
CA THR A 407 44.06 9.39 16.29
C THR A 407 44.01 9.83 14.84
N VAL A 408 42.88 10.38 14.40
CA VAL A 408 42.70 10.93 13.05
C VAL A 408 42.17 12.35 13.17
N LYS A 409 42.94 13.33 12.68
CA LYS A 409 42.58 14.77 12.76
C LYS A 409 42.17 15.17 14.19
N GLU A 410 43.01 14.85 15.16
CA GLU A 410 42.82 15.12 16.60
C GLU A 410 41.59 14.44 17.23
N LYS A 411 40.91 13.55 16.50
CA LYS A 411 39.80 12.75 17.03
C LYS A 411 40.26 11.34 17.29
N ASN A 412 39.96 10.85 18.49
CA ASN A 412 40.13 9.46 18.84
C ASN A 412 39.12 8.60 18.06
N LYS A 413 39.61 7.52 17.47
CA LYS A 413 38.83 6.58 16.68
C LYS A 413 39.04 5.15 17.19
N ALA A 414 37.95 4.46 17.49
CA ALA A 414 37.94 3.01 17.70
C ALA A 414 37.83 2.32 16.34
N VAL A 415 38.67 1.32 16.09
CA VAL A 415 38.83 0.61 14.82
C VAL A 415 38.51 -0.87 15.02
N TYR A 416 37.37 -1.28 14.48
CA TYR A 416 36.82 -2.63 14.62
C TYR A 416 37.16 -3.48 13.40
N ALA A 417 37.35 -4.78 13.62
CA ALA A 417 37.39 -5.76 12.55
C ALA A 417 35.99 -5.96 11.94
N ILE A 418 35.92 -6.21 10.64
CA ILE A 418 34.68 -6.59 9.95
C ILE A 418 34.93 -7.89 9.17
N PRO A 419 34.17 -8.97 9.47
CA PRO A 419 33.23 -9.07 10.58
C PRO A 419 33.95 -9.13 11.95
N ASN A 420 33.25 -8.74 13.00
CA ASN A 420 33.71 -8.94 14.38
C ASN A 420 33.98 -10.43 14.65
N ALA A 421 34.94 -10.73 15.52
CA ALA A 421 35.31 -12.10 15.91
C ALA A 421 34.12 -12.92 16.45
N ASP A 422 33.11 -12.26 17.00
CA ASP A 422 31.87 -12.90 17.45
C ASP A 422 31.18 -13.71 16.35
N PHE A 423 31.23 -13.24 15.11
CA PHE A 423 30.61 -13.94 13.98
C PHE A 423 31.39 -15.18 13.51
N ALA A 424 32.60 -15.41 14.04
CA ALA A 424 33.39 -16.60 13.74
C ALA A 424 33.21 -17.73 14.77
N LYS A 425 32.50 -17.47 15.89
CA LYS A 425 32.27 -18.46 16.96
C LYS A 425 31.40 -19.61 16.45
N GLU A 426 31.93 -20.83 16.46
CA GLU A 426 31.26 -22.02 15.92
C GLU A 426 29.90 -22.32 16.59
N ASP A 427 29.76 -21.97 17.86
CA ASP A 427 28.52 -22.14 18.64
C ASP A 427 27.31 -21.43 18.00
N TYR A 428 27.54 -20.36 17.23
CA TYR A 428 26.49 -19.62 16.53
C TYR A 428 26.19 -20.15 15.13
N TRP A 429 26.86 -21.22 14.68
CA TRP A 429 26.74 -21.76 13.32
C TRP A 429 26.31 -23.22 13.25
N THR A 430 25.83 -23.78 14.36
CA THR A 430 25.49 -25.21 14.51
C THR A 430 24.45 -25.75 13.52
N THR A 431 23.62 -24.88 12.92
CA THR A 431 22.59 -25.25 11.94
C THR A 431 22.96 -24.92 10.49
N GLY A 432 24.18 -24.44 10.26
CA GLY A 432 24.59 -23.85 8.98
C GLY A 432 24.09 -22.42 8.76
N ASN A 433 23.27 -21.87 9.67
CA ASN A 433 22.89 -20.45 9.70
C ASN A 433 23.51 -19.80 10.93
N PHE A 434 23.75 -18.49 10.86
CA PHE A 434 24.09 -17.72 12.05
C PHE A 434 22.86 -17.65 12.94
N TYR A 435 23.01 -18.06 14.19
CA TYR A 435 21.94 -18.03 15.18
C TYR A 435 22.50 -17.68 16.56
N TYR A 436 22.05 -16.54 17.08
CA TYR A 436 22.31 -16.12 18.45
C TYR A 436 21.01 -16.12 19.23
N LYS A 437 21.00 -16.76 20.41
CA LYS A 437 19.89 -16.73 21.37
C LYS A 437 20.26 -15.84 22.53
N ASN A 438 19.46 -14.81 22.79
CA ASN A 438 19.65 -13.95 23.94
C ASN A 438 19.32 -14.73 25.24
N ALA A 439 20.16 -14.53 26.26
CA ALA A 439 19.97 -15.14 27.57
C ALA A 439 18.70 -14.60 28.28
N THR A 440 18.28 -13.38 27.97
CA THR A 440 17.07 -12.76 28.51
C THR A 440 15.91 -12.94 27.54
N LYS A 441 14.74 -13.33 28.05
CA LYS A 441 13.52 -13.46 27.25
C LYS A 441 13.08 -12.10 26.72
N GLN A 442 12.84 -12.02 25.41
CA GLN A 442 12.23 -10.86 24.75
C GLN A 442 10.97 -11.30 23.98
N SER A 443 10.13 -10.34 23.62
CA SER A 443 8.85 -10.62 22.94
C SER A 443 8.99 -10.95 21.45
N PHE A 444 10.16 -10.71 20.87
CA PHE A 444 10.41 -10.85 19.44
C PHE A 444 11.80 -11.38 19.16
N GLY A 445 11.93 -12.25 18.16
CA GLY A 445 13.18 -12.53 17.46
C GLY A 445 13.31 -11.71 16.17
N LEU A 446 14.52 -11.66 15.61
CA LEU A 446 14.78 -11.11 14.28
C LEU A 446 15.33 -12.15 13.33
N GLU A 447 14.78 -12.15 12.11
CA GLU A 447 15.28 -12.94 10.99
C GLU A 447 15.67 -12.01 9.85
N ALA A 448 16.90 -12.15 9.36
CA ALA A 448 17.34 -11.43 8.18
C ALA A 448 16.58 -11.96 6.96
N THR A 449 16.01 -11.05 6.17
CA THR A 449 15.24 -11.40 4.97
C THR A 449 15.91 -10.98 3.69
N ARG A 450 16.61 -9.84 3.69
CA ARG A 450 17.29 -9.27 2.52
C ARG A 450 18.60 -8.58 2.90
N VAL A 451 19.44 -8.41 1.89
CA VAL A 451 20.64 -7.56 1.92
C VAL A 451 20.63 -6.75 0.64
N ALA A 452 20.80 -5.44 0.74
CA ALA A 452 20.98 -4.54 -0.39
C ALA A 452 21.90 -3.38 0.02
N GLY A 453 22.78 -2.94 -0.88
CA GLY A 453 23.81 -1.97 -0.54
C GLY A 453 24.69 -2.45 0.62
N TYR A 454 24.78 -1.65 1.67
CA TYR A 454 25.52 -2.00 2.89
C TYR A 454 24.56 -2.20 4.07
N THR A 455 23.35 -2.64 3.76
CA THR A 455 22.26 -2.77 4.72
C THR A 455 21.70 -4.19 4.73
N ILE A 456 21.48 -4.69 5.94
CA ILE A 456 20.75 -5.93 6.20
C ILE A 456 19.35 -5.61 6.74
N PHE A 457 18.35 -6.32 6.25
CA PHE A 457 16.93 -6.07 6.56
C PHE A 457 16.34 -7.20 7.36
N TRP A 458 15.52 -6.86 8.36
CA TRP A 458 15.06 -7.79 9.40
C TRP A 458 13.56 -7.83 9.51
N LYS A 459 13.01 -9.04 9.58
CA LYS A 459 11.64 -9.32 9.97
C LYS A 459 11.57 -9.60 11.46
N LYS A 460 10.64 -8.93 12.15
CA LYS A 460 10.27 -9.27 13.54
C LYS A 460 9.40 -10.51 13.56
N VAL A 461 9.78 -11.49 14.38
CA VAL A 461 9.02 -12.72 14.60
C VAL A 461 8.55 -12.73 16.06
N LYS A 462 7.24 -12.78 16.27
CA LYS A 462 6.67 -12.86 17.62
C LYS A 462 6.92 -14.25 18.20
N ILE A 463 7.38 -14.30 19.45
CA ILE A 463 7.67 -15.54 20.20
C ILE A 463 6.43 -16.03 20.93
#